data_AF-A0A1B0D920-F1
#
_entry.id   AF-A0A1B0D920-F1
#
_cell.length_a   1.000
_cell.length_b   1.000
_cell.length_c   1.000
_cell.angle_alpha   90.00
_cell.angle_beta   90.00
_cell.angle_gamma   90.00
#
_symmetry.space_group_name_H-M   'P 1'
#
loop_
_entity.id
_entity.type
_entity.pdbx_description
1 polymer ?
#
loop_
_entity_poly.entity_id
_entity_poly.type
_entity_poly.pdbx_seq_one_letter_code
_entity_poly.pdbx_strand_id
1 'polypeptide(L)'
;MQLVESGEVQSNGSAIDEIRDLKSQLRQLTRKMTQMQTLVQKVGSLQNKPQVNLDLPSDTAEGRLVKEAFPLKCYEKMQLVEEQLESNDNFYNEMVKHFDIICGSSIGVAGIGTGKKYSYILCDHFFDRQFLTSFTWTGSTRLEQPKRSMRDFKQILISFLRIINSSDATFNMIDLEEFFKCVLKNSRKRAESSESMNRRMSAPKMKKKKNNDLNELDGYAFEIHAAMKHEEEII
;
A
#
# COMPACT_ATOMS: atom_id res chain seq x y z
N MET A 1 11.33 93.12 13.19
CA MET A 1 11.40 92.42 11.89
C MET A 1 11.44 90.92 12.18
N GLN A 2 10.31 90.25 11.97
CA GLN A 2 10.16 88.80 12.01
C GLN A 2 9.67 88.35 10.63
N LEU A 3 9.80 87.04 10.36
CA LEU A 3 9.37 86.27 9.18
C LEU A 3 10.53 86.10 8.15
N VAL A 4 10.89 84.91 7.64
CA VAL A 4 10.12 83.68 7.39
C VAL A 4 11.08 82.47 7.44
N GLU A 5 10.76 81.44 8.23
CA GLU A 5 11.14 80.05 7.92
C GLU A 5 9.84 79.25 7.88
N SER A 6 9.46 78.75 6.70
CA SER A 6 8.33 77.83 6.56
C SER A 6 8.47 77.03 5.27
N GLY A 7 8.60 75.70 5.42
CA GLY A 7 7.87 74.79 4.56
C GLY A 7 8.70 73.76 3.79
N GLU A 8 9.15 72.69 4.45
CA GLU A 8 9.38 71.39 3.80
C GLU A 8 9.18 70.22 4.78
N VAL A 9 7.94 69.99 5.25
CA VAL A 9 7.62 68.73 5.96
C VAL A 9 6.17 68.30 5.64
N GLN A 10 5.88 67.92 4.40
CA GLN A 10 4.58 67.30 4.09
C GLN A 10 4.57 66.30 2.91
N SER A 11 5.67 66.09 2.19
CA SER A 11 5.69 65.20 1.00
C SER A 11 6.15 63.75 1.29
N ASN A 12 6.88 63.51 2.38
CA ASN A 12 7.57 62.22 2.59
C ASN A 12 6.66 61.05 3.04
N GLY A 13 5.48 61.33 3.60
CA GLY A 13 4.56 60.27 4.08
C GLY A 13 3.93 59.48 2.94
N SER A 14 3.51 60.18 1.87
CA SER A 14 2.86 59.57 0.69
C SER A 14 3.80 58.61 -0.05
N ALA A 15 5.06 59.01 -0.23
CA ALA A 15 6.06 58.18 -0.90
C ALA A 15 6.40 56.90 -0.11
N ILE A 16 6.38 56.96 1.23
CA ILE A 16 6.65 55.79 2.08
C ILE A 16 5.52 54.77 1.99
N ASP A 17 4.27 55.23 1.91
CA ASP A 17 3.11 54.35 1.77
C ASP A 17 3.03 53.71 0.37
N GLU A 18 3.40 54.45 -0.69
CA GLU A 18 3.55 53.89 -2.04
C GLU A 18 4.66 52.82 -2.09
N ILE A 19 5.81 53.04 -1.45
CA ILE A 19 6.89 52.04 -1.36
C ILE A 19 6.43 50.79 -0.59
N ARG A 20 5.61 50.96 0.45
CA ARG A 20 5.06 49.85 1.22
C ARG A 20 4.10 49.02 0.37
N ASP A 21 3.26 49.68 -0.43
CA ASP A 21 2.32 49.00 -1.33
C ASP A 21 3.06 48.26 -2.45
N LEU A 22 4.03 48.91 -3.11
CA LEU A 22 4.86 48.28 -4.15
C LEU A 22 5.59 47.02 -3.64
N LYS A 23 6.12 47.06 -2.40
CA LYS A 23 6.71 45.87 -1.76
C LYS A 23 5.68 44.78 -1.50
N SER A 24 4.44 45.14 -1.17
CA SER A 24 3.35 44.18 -1.00
C SER A 24 3.01 43.50 -2.33
N GLN A 25 2.86 44.28 -3.40
CA GLN A 25 2.59 43.79 -4.74
C GLN A 25 3.72 42.89 -5.24
N LEU A 26 4.99 43.27 -5.02
CA LEU A 26 6.15 42.45 -5.40
C LEU A 26 6.14 41.08 -4.70
N ARG A 27 5.83 41.05 -3.38
CA ARG A 27 5.69 39.79 -2.64
C ARG A 27 4.55 38.92 -3.17
N GLN A 28 3.43 39.52 -3.57
CA GLN A 28 2.33 38.78 -4.19
C GLN A 28 2.72 38.23 -5.56
N LEU A 29 3.44 39.00 -6.38
CA LEU A 29 3.91 38.58 -7.69
C LEU A 29 4.91 37.42 -7.57
N THR A 30 5.84 37.48 -6.62
CA THR A 30 6.77 36.38 -6.34
C THR A 30 6.03 35.10 -5.97
N ARG A 31 5.00 35.19 -5.10
CA ARG A 31 4.17 34.03 -4.74
C ARG A 31 3.46 33.43 -5.95
N LYS A 32 2.88 34.27 -6.83
CA LYS A 32 2.24 33.83 -8.08
C LYS A 32 3.24 33.19 -9.04
N MET A 33 4.45 33.73 -9.14
CA MET A 33 5.51 33.19 -9.97
C MET A 33 5.98 31.82 -9.47
N THR A 34 6.12 31.63 -8.15
CA THR A 34 6.45 30.32 -7.57
C THR A 34 5.34 29.30 -7.84
N GLN A 35 4.08 29.67 -7.68
CA GLN A 35 2.94 28.80 -8.02
C GLN A 35 2.93 28.43 -9.51
N MET A 36 3.21 29.40 -10.38
CA MET A 36 3.30 29.17 -11.82
C MET A 36 4.49 28.26 -12.17
N GLN A 37 5.64 28.39 -11.52
CA GLN A 37 6.78 27.48 -11.70
C GLN A 37 6.42 26.06 -11.27
N THR A 38 5.69 25.88 -10.16
CA THR A 38 5.18 24.56 -9.75
C THR A 38 4.19 24.00 -10.76
N LEU A 39 3.31 24.82 -11.34
CA LEU A 39 2.39 24.40 -12.39
C LEU A 39 3.12 24.06 -13.69
N VAL A 40 4.14 24.82 -14.10
CA VAL A 40 4.97 24.53 -15.27
C VAL A 40 5.75 23.24 -15.09
N GLN A 41 6.29 22.97 -13.90
CA GLN A 41 6.90 21.66 -13.57
C GLN A 41 5.87 20.52 -13.64
N LYS A 42 4.63 20.77 -13.19
CA LYS A 42 3.53 19.81 -13.27
C LYS A 42 3.05 19.58 -14.71
N VAL A 43 3.08 20.60 -15.56
CA VAL A 43 2.74 20.49 -17.00
C VAL A 43 3.88 19.83 -17.78
N GLY A 44 5.14 20.11 -17.46
CA GLY A 44 6.30 19.44 -18.05
C GLY A 44 6.34 17.93 -17.72
N SER A 45 5.84 17.53 -16.56
CA SER A 45 5.63 16.12 -16.21
C SER A 45 4.38 15.49 -16.85
N LEU A 46 3.43 16.29 -17.35
CA LEU A 46 2.31 15.81 -18.16
C LEU A 46 2.66 15.68 -19.64
N GLN A 47 3.58 16.47 -20.17
CA GLN A 47 4.03 16.39 -21.57
C GLN A 47 5.09 15.29 -21.81
N ASN A 48 5.75 14.80 -20.77
CA ASN A 48 6.59 13.60 -20.79
C ASN A 48 5.90 12.37 -20.19
N LYS A 49 4.57 12.36 -20.11
CA LYS A 49 3.86 11.09 -19.93
C LYS A 49 4.00 10.36 -21.28
N PRO A 50 4.75 9.25 -21.38
CA PRO A 50 4.54 8.37 -22.53
C PRO A 50 3.04 8.11 -22.54
N GLN A 51 2.39 8.42 -23.66
CA GLN A 51 1.02 7.95 -23.86
C GLN A 51 1.11 6.44 -23.75
N VAL A 52 0.74 5.93 -22.57
CA VAL A 52 0.39 4.53 -22.42
C VAL A 52 -0.89 4.43 -23.20
N ASN A 53 -0.76 4.10 -24.49
CA ASN A 53 -1.83 3.46 -25.21
C ASN A 53 -2.35 2.39 -24.27
N LEU A 54 -3.62 2.48 -23.92
CA LEU A 54 -4.35 1.43 -23.23
C LEU A 54 -4.59 0.28 -24.23
N ASP A 55 -3.52 -0.16 -24.89
CA ASP A 55 -3.54 -1.34 -25.72
C ASP A 55 -3.45 -2.54 -24.79
N LEU A 56 -4.51 -3.34 -24.90
CA LEU A 56 -4.56 -4.76 -24.61
C LEU A 56 -3.23 -5.47 -24.95
N PRO A 57 -2.95 -6.61 -24.31
CA PRO A 57 -1.62 -7.01 -23.91
C PRO A 57 -0.66 -7.00 -25.11
N SER A 58 0.39 -6.19 -24.97
CA SER A 58 1.59 -6.31 -25.79
C SER A 58 2.01 -7.78 -25.84
N ASP A 59 1.80 -8.43 -26.98
CA ASP A 59 2.20 -9.83 -27.23
C ASP A 59 3.71 -9.90 -27.57
N THR A 60 4.49 -9.09 -26.86
CA THR A 60 5.94 -9.09 -26.91
C THR A 60 6.47 -10.37 -26.28
N ALA A 61 7.62 -10.84 -26.77
CA ALA A 61 8.26 -12.04 -26.23
C ALA A 61 8.53 -11.88 -24.72
N GLU A 62 8.98 -10.70 -24.30
CA GLU A 62 9.24 -10.33 -22.91
C GLU A 62 7.97 -10.33 -22.07
N GLY A 63 6.85 -9.85 -22.62
CA GLY A 63 5.55 -9.88 -21.94
C GLY A 63 5.06 -11.31 -21.66
N ARG A 64 5.34 -12.26 -22.57
CA ARG A 64 5.08 -13.69 -22.32
C ARG A 64 6.00 -14.25 -21.24
N LEU A 65 7.30 -13.94 -21.29
CA LEU A 65 8.27 -14.37 -20.28
C LEU A 65 7.89 -13.90 -18.87
N VAL A 66 7.45 -12.66 -18.72
CA VAL A 66 6.97 -12.12 -17.44
C VAL A 66 5.77 -12.93 -16.93
N LYS A 67 4.75 -13.15 -17.76
CA LYS A 67 3.55 -13.91 -17.37
C LYS A 67 3.86 -15.36 -16.97
N GLU A 68 4.84 -15.99 -17.61
CA GLU A 68 5.28 -17.36 -17.30
C GLU A 68 6.19 -17.45 -16.07
N ALA A 69 6.91 -16.38 -15.76
CA ALA A 69 7.80 -16.30 -14.62
C ALA A 69 7.03 -16.17 -13.29
N PHE A 70 5.93 -15.39 -13.28
CA PHE A 70 5.20 -15.05 -12.06
C PHE A 70 3.91 -15.87 -11.86
N PRO A 71 3.56 -16.24 -10.61
CA PRO A 71 4.34 -16.04 -9.39
C PRO A 71 5.57 -16.97 -9.35
N LEU A 72 6.66 -16.48 -8.76
CA LEU A 72 7.91 -17.23 -8.60
C LEU A 72 7.71 -18.42 -7.65
N LYS A 73 8.03 -19.62 -8.13
CA LYS A 73 7.79 -20.89 -7.42
C LYS A 73 9.04 -21.68 -7.08
N CYS A 74 10.17 -21.37 -7.70
CA CYS A 74 11.43 -22.08 -7.48
C CYS A 74 12.61 -21.13 -7.59
N TYR A 75 13.74 -21.58 -7.07
CA TYR A 75 14.93 -20.75 -6.91
C TYR A 75 15.59 -20.44 -8.26
N GLU A 76 15.62 -21.42 -9.16
CA GLU A 76 16.23 -21.31 -10.48
C GLU A 76 15.55 -20.21 -11.29
N LYS A 77 14.21 -20.18 -11.27
CA LYS A 77 13.43 -19.10 -11.89
C LYS A 77 13.70 -17.75 -11.23
N MET A 78 13.85 -17.70 -9.91
CA MET A 78 14.15 -16.45 -9.20
C MET A 78 15.53 -15.89 -9.59
N GLN A 79 16.55 -16.75 -9.76
CA GLN A 79 17.86 -16.34 -10.26
C GLN A 79 17.79 -15.83 -11.69
N LEU A 80 17.09 -16.54 -12.57
CA LEU A 80 16.91 -16.09 -13.96
C LEU A 80 16.20 -14.74 -14.01
N VAL A 81 15.18 -14.52 -13.19
CA VAL A 81 14.50 -13.22 -13.11
C VAL A 81 15.44 -12.14 -12.58
N GLU A 82 16.25 -12.42 -11.55
CA GLU A 82 17.26 -11.48 -11.04
C GLU A 82 18.24 -11.05 -12.15
N GLU A 83 18.76 -12.01 -12.92
CA GLU A 83 19.67 -11.76 -14.05
C GLU A 83 18.99 -11.00 -15.20
N GLN A 84 17.74 -11.33 -15.53
CA GLN A 84 16.97 -10.60 -16.54
C GLN A 84 16.69 -9.16 -16.10
N LEU A 85 16.43 -8.92 -14.82
CA LEU A 85 16.23 -7.57 -14.29
C LEU A 85 17.51 -6.74 -14.25
N GLU A 86 18.67 -7.37 -14.27
CA GLU A 86 19.96 -6.69 -14.39
C GLU A 86 20.33 -6.37 -15.84
N SER A 87 20.04 -7.29 -16.76
CA SER A 87 20.57 -7.26 -18.14
C SER A 87 19.57 -6.84 -19.21
N ASN A 88 18.27 -6.86 -18.93
CA ASN A 88 17.22 -6.69 -19.93
C ASN A 88 16.18 -5.64 -19.51
N ASP A 89 16.39 -4.40 -19.98
CA ASP A 89 15.46 -3.29 -19.74
C ASP A 89 14.05 -3.54 -20.27
N ASN A 90 13.90 -4.27 -21.38
CA ASN A 90 12.58 -4.60 -21.94
C ASN A 90 11.81 -5.54 -21.00
N PHE A 91 12.49 -6.55 -20.45
CA PHE A 91 11.90 -7.43 -19.45
C PHE A 91 11.50 -6.65 -18.20
N TYR A 92 12.36 -5.74 -17.72
CA TYR A 92 12.04 -4.86 -16.60
C TYR A 92 10.78 -4.00 -16.89
N ASN A 93 10.72 -3.36 -18.05
CA ASN A 93 9.60 -2.50 -18.43
C ASN A 93 8.28 -3.29 -18.55
N GLU A 94 8.31 -4.49 -19.13
CA GLU A 94 7.13 -5.36 -19.20
C GLU A 94 6.70 -5.85 -17.81
N MET A 95 7.65 -6.16 -16.92
CA MET A 95 7.34 -6.51 -15.54
C MET A 95 6.67 -5.35 -14.80
N VAL A 96 7.18 -4.13 -14.93
CA VAL A 96 6.56 -2.93 -14.34
C VAL A 96 5.16 -2.76 -14.88
N LYS A 97 4.94 -2.82 -16.20
CA LYS A 97 3.59 -2.74 -16.80
C LYS A 97 2.66 -3.82 -16.26
N HIS A 98 3.14 -5.06 -16.14
CA HIS A 98 2.35 -6.18 -15.64
C HIS A 98 1.84 -5.94 -14.21
N PHE A 99 2.69 -5.43 -13.32
CA PHE A 99 2.34 -5.21 -11.92
C PHE A 99 1.74 -3.84 -11.61
N ASP A 100 1.95 -2.82 -12.45
CA ASP A 100 1.37 -1.50 -12.25
C ASP A 100 -0.17 -1.53 -12.31
N ILE A 101 -0.72 -2.42 -13.13
CA ILE A 101 -2.17 -2.72 -13.20
C ILE A 101 -2.68 -3.24 -11.84
N ILE A 102 -1.87 -4.02 -11.13
CA ILE A 102 -2.23 -4.67 -9.85
C ILE A 102 -2.13 -3.67 -8.69
N CYS A 103 -1.10 -2.83 -8.69
CA CYS A 103 -0.86 -1.85 -7.62
C CYS A 103 -1.74 -0.60 -7.73
N GLY A 104 -2.57 -0.47 -8.77
CA GLY A 104 -3.65 0.52 -8.82
C GLY A 104 -3.21 1.92 -9.22
N SER A 105 -2.01 2.10 -9.78
CA SER A 105 -1.56 3.38 -10.35
C SER A 105 -2.45 3.86 -11.51
N SER A 106 -3.15 2.93 -12.18
CA SER A 106 -4.17 3.23 -13.19
C SER A 106 -5.52 3.66 -12.61
N ILE A 107 -5.79 3.43 -11.32
CA ILE A 107 -7.06 3.76 -10.64
C ILE A 107 -6.78 4.86 -9.62
N GLY A 108 -6.35 6.04 -10.08
CA GLY A 108 -6.58 7.37 -9.49
C GLY A 108 -6.36 7.63 -7.98
N VAL A 109 -5.86 6.69 -7.19
CA VAL A 109 -5.75 6.78 -5.73
C VAL A 109 -4.32 6.43 -5.32
N ALA A 110 -3.38 7.24 -5.81
CA ALA A 110 -2.09 7.37 -5.17
C ALA A 110 -2.32 8.00 -3.79
N GLY A 111 -2.29 7.18 -2.75
CA GLY A 111 -2.51 7.60 -1.37
C GLY A 111 -1.21 7.48 -0.59
N ILE A 112 -0.75 8.57 0.02
CA ILE A 112 0.37 8.53 0.97
C ILE A 112 0.06 7.51 2.06
N GLY A 113 1.01 6.61 2.36
CA GLY A 113 0.87 5.59 3.39
C GLY A 113 0.16 4.30 2.94
N THR A 114 -0.07 4.11 1.65
CA THR A 114 -0.66 2.88 1.10
C THR A 114 0.38 1.84 0.68
N GLY A 115 1.67 2.19 0.64
CA GLY A 115 2.74 1.31 0.15
C GLY A 115 2.75 -0.07 0.82
N LYS A 116 2.61 -0.14 2.15
CA LYS A 116 2.56 -1.42 2.88
C LYS A 116 1.38 -2.32 2.46
N LYS A 117 0.21 -1.74 2.19
CA LYS A 117 -0.98 -2.48 1.72
C LYS A 117 -0.70 -3.08 0.34
N TYR A 118 -0.18 -2.27 -0.58
CA TYR A 118 0.17 -2.74 -1.92
C TYR A 118 1.32 -3.74 -1.91
N SER A 119 2.29 -3.62 -0.99
CA SER A 119 3.36 -4.61 -0.84
C SER A 119 2.81 -6.01 -0.53
N TYR A 120 1.77 -6.15 0.30
CA TYR A 120 1.15 -7.46 0.51
C TYR A 120 0.50 -8.03 -0.75
N ILE A 121 -0.23 -7.20 -1.50
CA ILE A 121 -0.88 -7.59 -2.75
C ILE A 121 0.18 -8.00 -3.77
N LEU A 122 1.15 -7.12 -4.03
CA LEU A 122 2.25 -7.37 -4.96
C LEU A 122 3.01 -8.64 -4.58
N CYS A 123 3.34 -8.83 -3.31
CA CYS A 123 4.05 -10.03 -2.83
C CYS A 123 3.31 -11.33 -3.16
N ASP A 124 1.98 -11.35 -3.06
CA ASP A 124 1.17 -12.54 -3.40
C ASP A 124 1.09 -12.80 -4.91
N HIS A 125 1.30 -11.78 -5.75
CA HIS A 125 1.41 -11.95 -7.21
C HIS A 125 2.85 -12.22 -7.67
N PHE A 126 3.84 -11.74 -6.93
CA PHE A 126 5.25 -11.85 -7.28
C PHE A 126 5.82 -13.22 -6.87
N PHE A 127 5.40 -13.74 -5.72
CA PHE A 127 5.93 -14.98 -5.16
C PHE A 127 4.82 -15.94 -4.78
N ASP A 128 5.07 -17.22 -5.01
CA ASP A 128 4.27 -18.26 -4.39
C ASP A 128 4.51 -18.28 -2.88
N ARG A 129 3.42 -18.42 -2.12
CA ARG A 129 3.48 -18.37 -0.65
C ARG A 129 4.26 -19.54 -0.05
N GLN A 130 4.17 -20.73 -0.65
CA GLN A 130 4.96 -21.90 -0.22
C GLN A 130 6.43 -21.68 -0.56
N PHE A 131 6.73 -21.12 -1.73
CA PHE A 131 8.09 -20.78 -2.13
C PHE A 131 8.78 -19.83 -1.12
N LEU A 132 8.08 -18.79 -0.64
CA LEU A 132 8.61 -17.87 0.37
C LEU A 132 8.97 -18.53 1.71
N THR A 133 8.45 -19.72 2.03
CA THR A 133 8.78 -20.42 3.28
C THR A 133 10.26 -20.88 3.33
N SER A 134 10.88 -21.01 2.16
CA SER A 134 12.29 -21.41 1.98
C SER A 134 13.28 -20.25 2.17
N PHE A 135 12.79 -19.04 2.45
CA PHE A 135 13.61 -17.84 2.60
C PHE A 135 13.59 -17.29 4.03
N THR A 136 14.66 -16.57 4.36
CA THR A 136 14.71 -15.60 5.45
C THR A 136 15.34 -14.31 4.93
N TRP A 137 15.33 -13.24 5.72
CA TRP A 137 15.98 -11.99 5.30
C TRP A 137 17.47 -12.19 5.01
N THR A 138 18.22 -12.85 5.90
CA THR A 138 19.68 -12.97 5.81
C THR A 138 20.18 -14.36 5.41
N GLY A 139 19.28 -15.34 5.21
CA GLY A 139 19.62 -16.75 5.04
C GLY A 139 19.92 -17.49 6.35
N SER A 140 20.11 -16.76 7.45
CA SER A 140 20.49 -17.35 8.73
C SER A 140 19.28 -18.02 9.40
N THR A 141 19.45 -19.28 9.78
CA THR A 141 18.46 -20.08 10.49
C THR A 141 19.13 -20.80 11.64
N ARG A 142 18.42 -20.92 12.77
CA ARG A 142 18.85 -21.76 13.90
C ARG A 142 18.51 -23.23 13.69
N LEU A 143 17.65 -23.53 12.70
CA LEU A 143 17.19 -24.86 12.37
C LEU A 143 18.08 -25.48 11.29
N GLU A 144 18.16 -26.81 11.28
CA GLU A 144 19.03 -27.59 10.39
C GLU A 144 18.76 -27.42 8.89
N GLN A 145 17.55 -26.96 8.51
CA GLN A 145 17.20 -26.75 7.11
C GLN A 145 17.71 -25.39 6.63
N PRO A 146 18.73 -25.33 5.77
CA PRO A 146 19.29 -24.07 5.30
C PRO A 146 18.22 -23.29 4.55
N LYS A 147 18.06 -22.01 4.90
CA LYS A 147 17.16 -21.08 4.21
C LYS A 147 17.98 -20.11 3.38
N ARG A 148 17.40 -19.66 2.28
CA ARG A 148 18.06 -18.72 1.37
C ARG A 148 17.84 -17.29 1.84
N SER A 149 18.77 -16.42 1.48
CA SER A 149 18.79 -15.01 1.85
C SER A 149 18.01 -14.21 0.81
N MET A 150 16.93 -13.54 1.23
CA MET A 150 16.14 -12.68 0.34
C MET A 150 16.90 -11.40 -0.04
N ARG A 151 17.73 -10.86 0.87
CA ARG A 151 18.52 -9.64 0.61
C ARG A 151 19.57 -9.81 -0.50
N ASP A 152 19.86 -11.03 -0.91
CA ASP A 152 20.84 -11.32 -1.97
C ASP A 152 20.26 -11.00 -3.37
N PHE A 153 18.93 -10.90 -3.49
CA PHE A 153 18.20 -10.61 -4.72
C PHE A 153 17.87 -9.12 -4.86
N LYS A 154 18.92 -8.32 -5.08
CA LYS A 154 18.85 -6.85 -5.06
C LYS A 154 17.99 -6.30 -6.19
N GLN A 155 18.07 -6.85 -7.39
CA GLN A 155 17.33 -6.36 -8.55
C GLN A 155 15.84 -6.62 -8.41
N ILE A 156 15.46 -7.79 -7.88
CA ILE A 156 14.08 -8.09 -7.49
C ILE A 156 13.60 -7.09 -6.43
N LEU A 157 14.39 -6.84 -5.37
CA LEU A 157 14.00 -5.91 -4.31
C LEU A 157 13.85 -4.46 -4.81
N ILE A 158 14.81 -3.98 -5.61
CA ILE A 158 14.77 -2.65 -6.23
C ILE A 158 13.55 -2.53 -7.14
N SER A 159 13.29 -3.56 -7.95
CA SER A 159 12.15 -3.55 -8.87
C SER A 159 10.82 -3.57 -8.12
N PHE A 160 10.72 -4.36 -7.06
CA PHE A 160 9.56 -4.38 -6.18
C PHE A 160 9.31 -2.99 -5.58
N LEU A 161 10.35 -2.33 -5.06
CA LEU A 161 10.25 -0.96 -4.54
C LEU A 161 9.77 0.02 -5.60
N ARG A 162 10.33 -0.04 -6.82
CA ARG A 162 9.93 0.85 -7.92
C ARG A 162 8.46 0.66 -8.31
N ILE A 163 7.97 -0.57 -8.30
CA ILE A 163 6.55 -0.86 -8.55
C ILE A 163 5.69 -0.27 -7.42
N ILE A 164 6.07 -0.42 -6.15
CA ILE A 164 5.28 0.18 -5.05
C ILE A 164 5.30 1.71 -5.11
N ASN A 165 6.42 2.30 -5.51
CA ASN A 165 6.58 3.75 -5.61
C ASN A 165 5.75 4.37 -6.73
N SER A 166 5.23 3.59 -7.67
CA SER A 166 4.24 4.10 -8.63
C SER A 166 2.92 4.46 -7.95
N SER A 167 2.60 3.82 -6.83
CA SER A 167 1.38 4.05 -6.03
C SER A 167 1.62 4.86 -4.75
N ASP A 168 2.80 4.72 -4.12
CA ASP A 168 3.20 5.45 -2.91
C ASP A 168 4.68 5.85 -2.96
N ALA A 169 4.95 7.07 -3.43
CA ALA A 169 6.30 7.61 -3.55
C ALA A 169 7.03 7.81 -2.21
N THR A 170 6.34 7.73 -1.06
CA THR A 170 6.96 7.85 0.27
C THR A 170 7.54 6.54 0.77
N PHE A 171 7.14 5.42 0.16
CA PHE A 171 7.66 4.10 0.49
C PHE A 171 9.13 3.97 0.05
N ASN A 172 9.99 3.51 0.95
CA ASN A 172 11.42 3.48 0.72
C ASN A 172 12.04 2.12 1.05
N MET A 173 13.35 1.99 0.88
CA MET A 173 14.07 0.73 1.08
C MET A 173 14.00 0.22 2.53
N ILE A 174 13.90 1.11 3.52
CA ILE A 174 13.75 0.73 4.92
C ILE A 174 12.38 0.08 5.13
N ASP A 175 11.32 0.69 4.59
CA ASP A 175 9.97 0.13 4.65
C ASP A 175 9.89 -1.23 3.93
N LEU A 176 10.58 -1.35 2.79
CA LEU A 176 10.68 -2.60 2.03
C LEU A 176 11.37 -3.71 2.84
N GLU A 177 12.50 -3.40 3.46
CA GLU A 177 13.24 -4.35 4.29
C GLU A 177 12.40 -4.80 5.49
N GLU A 178 11.76 -3.87 6.19
CA GLU A 178 10.84 -4.20 7.29
C GLU A 178 9.66 -5.06 6.82
N PHE A 179 9.11 -4.75 5.65
CA PHE A 179 8.06 -5.53 5.02
C PHE A 179 8.52 -6.97 4.76
N PHE A 180 9.65 -7.18 4.08
CA PHE A 180 10.13 -8.53 3.78
C PHE A 180 10.53 -9.29 5.05
N LYS A 181 11.16 -8.65 6.04
CA LYS A 181 11.41 -9.27 7.35
C LYS A 181 10.11 -9.78 7.99
N CYS A 182 9.05 -8.96 7.96
CA CYS A 182 7.74 -9.32 8.50
C CYS A 182 7.10 -10.47 7.71
N VAL A 183 7.08 -10.39 6.39
CA VAL A 183 6.49 -11.40 5.50
C VAL A 183 7.20 -12.74 5.63
N LEU A 184 8.54 -12.75 5.61
CA LEU A 184 9.33 -13.98 5.67
C LEU A 184 9.25 -14.64 7.03
N LYS A 185 9.21 -13.86 8.13
CA LYS A 185 8.98 -14.37 9.49
C LYS A 185 7.63 -15.08 9.61
N ASN A 186 6.61 -14.60 8.90
CA ASN A 186 5.25 -15.15 8.93
C ASN A 186 4.92 -16.05 7.72
N SER A 187 5.91 -16.39 6.89
CA SER A 187 5.72 -17.09 5.61
C SER A 187 4.95 -18.41 5.76
N ARG A 188 5.31 -19.24 6.74
CA ARG A 188 4.63 -20.53 7.00
C ARG A 188 3.14 -20.36 7.32
N LYS A 189 2.81 -19.45 8.24
CA LYS A 189 1.42 -19.14 8.59
C LYS A 189 0.64 -18.59 7.39
N ARG A 190 1.28 -17.76 6.56
CA ARG A 190 0.69 -17.23 5.32
C ARG A 190 0.39 -18.35 4.33
N ALA A 191 1.31 -19.30 4.15
CA ALA A 191 1.15 -20.44 3.25
C ALA A 191 0.00 -21.38 3.69
N GLU A 192 -0.09 -21.69 4.99
CA GLU A 192 -1.17 -22.50 5.58
C GLU A 192 -2.54 -21.79 5.47
N SER A 193 -2.57 -20.46 5.58
CA SER A 193 -3.80 -19.68 5.46
C SER A 193 -4.41 -19.73 4.06
N SER A 194 -3.59 -19.83 2.99
CA SER A 194 -4.09 -20.04 1.63
C SER A 194 -4.74 -21.42 1.47
N GLU A 195 -4.14 -22.47 2.04
CA GLU A 195 -4.69 -23.82 1.98
C GLU A 195 -6.04 -23.91 2.70
N SER A 196 -6.16 -23.25 3.86
CA SER A 196 -7.40 -23.20 4.62
C SER A 196 -8.46 -22.27 4.02
N MET A 197 -8.07 -21.21 3.30
CA MET A 197 -9.01 -20.36 2.55
C MET A 197 -9.57 -21.08 1.32
N ASN A 198 -8.73 -21.83 0.59
CA ASN A 198 -9.20 -22.70 -0.50
C ASN A 198 -10.14 -23.81 0.01
N ARG A 199 -9.93 -24.31 1.23
CA ARG A 199 -10.86 -25.28 1.88
C ARG A 199 -12.13 -24.65 2.46
N ARG A 200 -12.18 -23.31 2.63
CA ARG A 200 -13.33 -22.59 3.21
C ARG A 200 -14.37 -22.11 2.19
N MET A 201 -14.21 -22.42 0.90
CA MET A 201 -15.23 -22.12 -0.11
C MET A 201 -16.48 -23.03 -0.06
N SER A 202 -16.72 -23.74 1.04
CA SER A 202 -17.91 -24.56 1.22
C SER A 202 -18.42 -24.45 2.66
N ALA A 203 -19.21 -23.41 2.90
CA ALA A 203 -20.36 -23.34 3.80
C ALA A 203 -20.54 -21.89 4.28
N PRO A 204 -21.65 -21.22 3.90
CA PRO A 204 -22.07 -20.02 4.60
C PRO A 204 -22.15 -20.36 6.09
N LYS A 205 -21.43 -19.60 6.94
CA LYS A 205 -21.68 -19.65 8.38
C LYS A 205 -23.11 -19.17 8.60
N MET A 206 -24.06 -20.09 8.67
CA MET A 206 -25.36 -19.81 9.25
C MET A 206 -25.08 -19.31 10.66
N LYS A 207 -25.32 -18.02 10.89
CA LYS A 207 -25.40 -17.48 12.24
C LYS A 207 -26.46 -18.32 12.93
N LYS A 208 -26.07 -19.19 13.87
CA LYS A 208 -27.03 -19.82 14.78
C LYS A 208 -27.75 -18.68 15.47
N LYS A 209 -29.00 -18.44 15.06
CA LYS A 209 -29.94 -17.61 15.82
C LYS A 209 -29.94 -18.23 17.22
N LYS A 210 -29.52 -17.46 18.21
CA LYS A 210 -29.59 -17.86 19.62
C LYS A 210 -31.09 -18.01 19.90
N ASN A 211 -31.61 -19.24 19.90
CA ASN A 211 -32.97 -19.50 20.36
C ASN A 211 -32.99 -19.11 21.84
N ASN A 212 -33.71 -18.04 22.15
CA ASN A 212 -33.87 -17.53 23.51
C ASN A 212 -35.17 -18.04 24.15
N ASP A 213 -35.80 -19.08 23.58
CA ASP A 213 -37.12 -19.59 24.00
C ASP A 213 -37.03 -21.00 24.59
N LEU A 214 -36.22 -21.19 25.63
CA LEU A 214 -36.23 -22.43 26.45
C LEU A 214 -36.22 -22.17 27.96
N ASN A 215 -36.43 -20.93 28.41
CA ASN A 215 -36.44 -20.58 29.84
C ASN A 215 -37.82 -20.29 30.44
N GLU A 216 -38.92 -20.56 29.74
CA GLU A 216 -40.29 -20.35 30.28
C GLU A 216 -41.01 -21.65 30.71
N LEU A 217 -40.43 -22.84 30.52
CA LEU A 217 -41.06 -24.11 30.91
C LEU A 217 -40.55 -24.69 32.23
N ASP A 218 -39.41 -24.22 32.75
CA ASP A 218 -38.90 -24.66 34.06
C ASP A 218 -39.52 -23.88 35.25
N GLY A 219 -40.18 -22.75 34.98
CA GLY A 219 -40.88 -21.97 36.02
C GLY A 219 -42.20 -22.60 36.47
N TYR A 220 -42.96 -23.22 35.55
CA TYR A 220 -44.27 -23.81 35.85
C TYR A 220 -44.21 -25.19 36.51
N ALA A 221 -43.09 -25.91 36.38
CA ALA A 221 -42.91 -27.22 37.01
C ALA A 221 -42.67 -27.12 38.53
N PHE A 222 -42.18 -25.97 39.03
CA PHE A 222 -41.89 -25.78 40.45
C PHE A 222 -43.14 -25.37 41.26
N GLU A 223 -44.07 -24.61 40.67
CA GLU A 223 -45.32 -24.20 41.34
C GLU A 223 -46.34 -25.35 41.46
N ILE A 224 -46.40 -26.27 40.50
CA ILE A 224 -47.32 -27.41 40.56
C ILE A 224 -46.90 -28.42 41.65
N HIS A 225 -45.59 -28.61 41.88
CA HIS A 225 -45.11 -29.54 42.91
C HIS A 225 -45.28 -28.99 44.34
N ALA A 226 -45.32 -27.66 44.51
CA ALA A 226 -45.60 -27.02 45.80
C ALA A 226 -47.10 -27.05 46.15
N ALA A 227 -47.99 -26.93 45.15
CA ALA A 227 -49.43 -27.03 45.35
C ALA A 227 -49.90 -28.45 45.74
N MET A 228 -49.27 -29.49 45.18
CA MET A 228 -49.63 -30.88 45.51
C MET A 228 -49.16 -31.34 46.91
N LYS A 229 -48.16 -30.68 47.51
CA LYS A 229 -47.71 -31.01 48.87
C LYS A 229 -48.58 -30.39 49.97
N HIS A 230 -49.44 -29.42 49.65
CA HIS A 230 -50.29 -28.78 50.64
C HIS A 230 -51.67 -29.46 50.80
N GLU A 231 -52.03 -30.41 49.93
CA GLU A 231 -53.25 -31.22 50.03
C GLU A 231 -53.06 -32.56 50.77
N GLU A 232 -51.83 -32.97 51.08
CA GLU A 232 -51.56 -34.17 51.90
C GLU A 232 -51.41 -33.90 53.41
N GLU A 233 -51.54 -32.63 53.86
CA GLU A 233 -51.53 -32.24 55.29
C GLU A 233 -52.90 -31.78 55.82
N ILE A 234 -54.00 -32.14 55.16
CA ILE A 234 -55.36 -31.99 55.69
C ILE A 234 -56.08 -33.36 55.63
N ILE A 235 -55.64 -34.28 56.49
CA ILE A 235 -56.47 -35.31 57.13
C ILE A 235 -56.18 -35.26 58.63
#